data_AF-A0A532TTB2-F1
#
_entry.id   AF-A0A532TTB2-F1
#
_cell.length_a   1.000
_cell.length_b   1.000
_cell.length_c   1.000
_cell.angle_alpha   90.00
_cell.angle_beta   90.00
_cell.angle_gamma   90.00
#
_symmetry.space_group_name_H-M   'P 1'
#
loop_
_entity.id
_entity.type
_entity.pdbx_description
1 polymer ?
#
loop_
_entity_poly.entity_id
_entity_poly.type
_entity_poly.pdbx_seq_one_letter_code
_entity_poly.pdbx_strand_id
1 'polypeptide(L)'
;MYLVILFWIFIALLMLFLSTLFIVGIFLLIKGIQRKMVGLSCLGIGFTVLPIGFVSNFVLNIEPGYFFQEIFITIGFILAVIFTNLTFHKNRKSPAKLILIVVIVLAIIQLIFHGMMAIERTPLIYFLKVSFDLPYNLLVFNWMAWSSYSAYKIVKNQDIEPWIKVRYRLISILSFIMSFHGIPEFFQPYDILWGPPSNLISVAVFGTTAVLAVIFSVGFFLAWIMPNWLKKYINRNYQPVKDREFTEEELMTLIRNQLSKRRNNGNN
;
A
#
# COMPACT_ATOMS: atom_id res chain seq x y z
N MET A 1 23.63 12.78 24.43
CA MET A 1 24.22 13.07 23.11
C MET A 1 23.80 12.05 22.05
N TYR A 2 24.07 10.74 22.22
CA TYR A 2 23.71 9.72 21.21
C TYR A 2 22.21 9.62 20.88
N LEU A 3 21.33 9.69 21.89
CA LEU A 3 19.88 9.64 21.66
C LEU A 3 19.35 10.83 20.87
N VAL A 4 19.97 12.00 21.02
CA VAL A 4 19.62 13.21 20.24
C VAL A 4 20.01 13.02 18.77
N ILE A 5 21.19 12.44 18.51
CA ILE A 5 21.63 12.12 17.14
C ILE A 5 20.66 11.13 16.49
N LEU A 6 20.28 10.06 17.20
CA LEU A 6 19.31 9.06 16.71
C LEU A 6 17.95 9.68 16.40
N PHE A 7 17.45 10.55 17.27
CA PHE A 7 16.20 11.28 17.04
C PHE A 7 16.22 12.07 15.72
N TRP A 8 17.30 12.81 15.45
CA TRP A 8 17.44 13.55 14.19
C TRP A 8 17.54 12.65 12.96
N ILE A 9 18.21 11.50 13.08
CA ILE A 9 18.21 10.47 12.01
C ILE A 9 16.79 10.00 11.74
N PHE A 10 15.99 9.73 12.77
CA PHE A 10 14.62 9.26 12.59
C PHE A 10 13.68 10.33 12.05
N ILE A 11 13.88 11.62 12.39
CA ILE A 11 13.21 12.73 11.70
C ILE A 11 13.56 12.75 10.22
N ALA A 12 14.84 12.57 9.86
CA ALA A 12 15.24 12.53 8.46
C ALA A 12 14.58 11.36 7.71
N LEU A 13 14.46 10.18 8.35
CA LEU A 13 13.71 9.05 7.81
C LEU A 13 12.22 9.36 7.64
N LEU A 14 11.58 10.03 8.61
CA LEU A 14 10.19 10.47 8.49
C LEU A 14 10.01 11.42 7.31
N MET A 15 10.90 12.40 7.15
CA MET A 15 10.86 13.34 6.02
C MET A 15 11.04 12.63 4.67
N LEU A 16 11.91 11.62 4.60
CA LEU A 16 12.06 10.77 3.43
C LEU A 16 10.78 9.99 3.13
N PHE A 17 10.16 9.40 4.16
CA PHE A 17 8.89 8.69 4.04
C PHE A 17 7.77 9.59 3.49
N LEU A 18 7.57 10.77 4.07
CA LEU A 18 6.52 11.71 3.65
C LEU A 18 6.76 12.21 2.22
N SER A 19 8.01 12.57 1.90
CA SER A 19 8.38 13.06 0.57
C SER A 19 8.18 11.99 -0.51
N THR A 20 8.60 10.76 -0.23
CA THR A 20 8.42 9.63 -1.17
C THR A 20 6.95 9.30 -1.37
N LEU A 21 6.13 9.26 -0.30
CA LEU A 21 4.68 9.07 -0.41
C LEU A 21 4.02 10.16 -1.24
N PHE A 22 4.39 11.42 -1.01
CA PHE A 22 3.82 12.55 -1.75
C PHE A 22 4.15 12.48 -3.25
N ILE A 23 5.40 12.18 -3.60
CA ILE A 23 5.82 11.98 -5.00
C ILE A 23 5.05 10.82 -5.65
N VAL A 24 4.91 9.70 -4.96
CA VAL A 24 4.12 8.55 -5.46
C VAL A 24 2.65 8.91 -5.61
N GLY A 25 2.08 9.63 -4.64
CA GLY A 25 0.70 10.10 -4.65
C GLY A 25 0.39 10.96 -5.87
N ILE A 26 1.21 11.98 -6.11
CA ILE A 26 1.10 12.84 -7.30
C ILE A 26 1.26 12.03 -8.59
N PHE A 27 2.29 11.17 -8.66
CA PHE A 27 2.51 10.33 -9.85
C PHE A 27 1.29 9.45 -10.17
N LEU A 28 0.72 8.79 -9.15
CA LEU A 28 -0.46 7.93 -9.30
C LEU A 28 -1.69 8.73 -9.68
N LEU A 29 -1.88 9.92 -9.11
CA LEU A 29 -3.00 10.79 -9.43
C LEU A 29 -2.95 11.25 -10.89
N ILE A 30 -1.80 11.74 -11.35
CA ILE A 30 -1.58 12.13 -12.75
C ILE A 30 -1.86 10.95 -13.68
N LYS A 31 -1.29 9.77 -13.41
CA LYS A 31 -1.50 8.57 -14.24
C LYS A 31 -2.94 8.06 -14.18
N GLY A 32 -3.58 8.12 -13.02
CA GLY A 32 -4.97 7.72 -12.82
C GLY A 32 -5.92 8.59 -13.65
N ILE A 33 -5.73 9.91 -13.63
CA ILE A 33 -6.51 10.86 -14.43
C ILE A 33 -6.25 10.66 -15.93
N GLN A 34 -4.98 10.65 -16.35
CA GLN A 34 -4.60 10.47 -17.76
C GLN A 34 -5.16 9.18 -18.38
N ARG A 35 -5.20 8.09 -17.60
CA ARG A 35 -5.64 6.77 -18.06
C ARG A 35 -7.08 6.42 -17.66
N LYS A 36 -7.82 7.36 -17.06
CA LYS A 36 -9.18 7.15 -16.52
C LYS A 36 -9.27 5.95 -15.57
N MET A 37 -8.22 5.67 -14.82
CA MET A 37 -8.12 4.57 -13.86
C MET A 37 -8.48 5.06 -12.45
N VAL A 38 -9.79 5.08 -12.14
CA VAL A 38 -10.34 5.60 -10.87
C VAL A 38 -9.62 5.02 -9.64
N GLY A 39 -9.31 3.72 -9.64
CA GLY A 39 -8.58 3.08 -8.54
C GLY A 39 -7.22 3.76 -8.28
N LEU A 40 -6.40 4.00 -9.31
CA LEU A 40 -5.12 4.68 -9.15
C LEU A 40 -5.30 6.11 -8.64
N SER A 41 -6.33 6.81 -9.09
CA SER A 41 -6.64 8.15 -8.59
C SER A 41 -7.00 8.14 -7.09
N CYS A 42 -7.80 7.17 -6.64
CA CYS A 42 -8.12 7.00 -5.21
C CYS A 42 -6.85 6.79 -4.38
N LEU A 43 -5.98 5.86 -4.81
CA LEU A 43 -4.72 5.61 -4.10
C LEU A 43 -3.80 6.84 -4.13
N GLY A 44 -3.73 7.55 -5.25
CA GLY A 44 -2.96 8.78 -5.40
C GLY A 44 -3.42 9.88 -4.44
N ILE A 45 -4.74 10.08 -4.31
CA ILE A 45 -5.31 11.01 -3.30
C ILE A 45 -4.92 10.55 -1.90
N GLY A 46 -5.13 9.26 -1.55
CA GLY A 46 -4.81 8.75 -0.22
C GLY A 46 -3.34 8.97 0.18
N PHE A 47 -2.40 8.71 -0.73
CA PHE A 47 -0.97 8.94 -0.49
C PHE A 47 -0.54 10.40 -0.52
N THR A 48 -1.34 11.30 -1.11
CA THR A 48 -1.07 12.75 -1.07
C THR A 48 -1.60 13.36 0.24
N VAL A 49 -2.77 12.91 0.68
CA VAL A 49 -3.46 13.38 1.89
C VAL A 49 -2.68 12.94 3.14
N LEU A 50 -2.14 11.72 3.18
CA LEU A 50 -1.33 11.23 4.30
C LEU A 50 -0.21 12.22 4.73
N PRO A 51 0.74 12.61 3.85
CA PRO A 51 1.74 13.62 4.17
C PRO A 51 1.19 14.95 4.65
N ILE A 52 0.06 15.41 4.13
CA ILE A 52 -0.57 16.66 4.57
C ILE A 52 -1.00 16.54 6.05
N GLY A 53 -1.55 15.40 6.46
CA GLY A 53 -1.88 15.11 7.86
C GLY A 53 -0.66 15.11 8.78
N PHE A 54 0.44 14.50 8.35
CA PHE A 54 1.68 14.52 9.12
C PHE A 54 2.29 15.93 9.20
N VAL A 55 2.41 16.63 8.07
CA VAL A 55 2.99 17.99 8.02
C VAL A 55 2.18 18.97 8.88
N SER A 56 0.85 18.89 8.85
CA SER A 56 0.01 19.75 9.70
C SER A 56 0.22 19.52 11.19
N ASN A 57 0.43 18.27 11.63
CA ASN A 57 0.77 17.98 13.02
C ASN A 57 2.19 18.46 13.38
N PHE A 58 3.19 18.11 12.56
CA PHE A 58 4.60 18.36 12.90
C PHE A 58 5.10 19.79 12.61
N VAL A 59 4.55 20.47 11.61
CA VAL A 59 5.03 21.80 11.15
C VAL A 59 4.10 22.92 11.58
N LEU A 60 2.79 22.71 11.46
CA LEU A 60 1.80 23.76 11.74
C LEU A 60 1.33 23.75 13.21
N ASN A 61 1.66 22.70 13.97
CA ASN A 61 1.30 22.52 15.38
C ASN A 61 -0.18 22.85 15.65
N ILE A 62 -1.07 22.44 14.75
CA ILE A 62 -2.50 22.71 14.84
C ILE A 62 -3.04 21.94 16.04
N GLU A 63 -3.46 22.57 17.12
CA GLU A 63 -4.13 21.86 18.21
C GLU A 63 -5.57 21.48 17.80
N PRO A 64 -6.04 20.23 18.03
CA PRO A 64 -5.33 19.05 18.50
C PRO A 64 -4.68 18.23 17.36
N GLY A 65 -3.36 18.31 17.21
CA GLY A 65 -2.66 17.91 15.98
C GLY A 65 -2.71 16.43 15.66
N TYR A 66 -2.70 15.59 16.69
CA TYR A 66 -2.84 14.14 16.54
C TYR A 66 -4.22 13.74 16.00
N PHE A 67 -5.28 14.42 16.44
CA PHE A 67 -6.63 14.15 15.94
C PHE A 67 -6.76 14.59 14.47
N PHE A 68 -6.21 15.75 14.13
CA PHE A 68 -6.20 16.22 12.74
C PHE A 68 -5.42 15.26 11.83
N GLN A 69 -4.22 14.83 12.23
CA GLN A 69 -3.44 13.83 11.49
C GLN A 69 -4.26 12.54 11.26
N GLU A 70 -4.98 12.05 12.26
CA GLU A 70 -5.74 10.81 12.17
C GLU A 70 -6.88 10.87 11.15
N ILE A 71 -7.51 12.02 10.96
CA ILE A 71 -8.52 12.22 9.90
C ILE A 71 -7.91 11.94 8.52
N PHE A 72 -6.70 12.44 8.27
CA PHE A 72 -6.01 12.26 6.98
C PHE A 72 -5.53 10.81 6.81
N ILE A 73 -5.08 10.16 7.90
CA ILE A 73 -4.76 8.72 7.92
C ILE A 73 -5.99 7.88 7.56
N THR A 74 -7.11 8.16 8.21
CA THR A 74 -8.40 7.50 7.97
C THR A 74 -8.82 7.61 6.51
N ILE A 75 -8.76 8.81 5.93
CA ILE A 75 -9.07 9.03 4.51
C ILE A 75 -8.14 8.19 3.62
N GLY A 76 -6.83 8.21 3.91
CA GLY A 76 -5.84 7.43 3.18
C GLY A 76 -6.14 5.92 3.19
N PHE A 77 -6.50 5.37 4.36
CA PHE A 77 -6.77 3.94 4.53
C PHE A 77 -8.06 3.51 3.84
N ILE A 78 -9.12 4.31 3.95
CA ILE A 78 -10.38 4.07 3.22
C ILE A 78 -10.12 4.07 1.71
N LEU A 79 -9.37 5.04 1.20
CA LEU A 79 -9.02 5.11 -0.22
C LEU A 79 -8.13 3.94 -0.67
N ALA A 80 -7.24 3.45 0.19
CA ALA A 80 -6.43 2.25 -0.06
C ALA A 80 -7.30 0.99 -0.22
N VAL A 81 -8.35 0.84 0.59
CA VAL A 81 -9.32 -0.27 0.48
C VAL A 81 -10.15 -0.16 -0.79
N ILE A 82 -10.63 1.05 -1.12
CA ILE A 82 -11.35 1.32 -2.37
C ILE A 82 -10.46 1.00 -3.58
N PHE A 83 -9.21 1.45 -3.58
CA PHE A 83 -8.22 1.11 -4.60
C PHE A 83 -8.05 -0.41 -4.74
N THR A 84 -7.90 -1.12 -3.62
CA THR A 84 -7.70 -2.57 -3.60
C THR A 84 -8.89 -3.28 -4.26
N ASN A 85 -10.11 -2.86 -3.93
CA ASN A 85 -11.31 -3.39 -4.56
C ASN A 85 -11.37 -3.10 -6.07
N LEU A 86 -11.23 -1.82 -6.46
CA LEU A 86 -11.35 -1.38 -7.85
C LEU A 86 -10.25 -1.97 -8.75
N THR A 87 -9.09 -2.29 -8.20
CA THR A 87 -7.93 -2.78 -8.97
C THR A 87 -7.89 -4.29 -9.06
N PHE A 88 -8.14 -5.00 -7.95
CA PHE A 88 -7.93 -6.45 -7.89
C PHE A 88 -9.22 -7.28 -7.97
N HIS A 89 -10.36 -6.68 -7.62
CA HIS A 89 -11.64 -7.39 -7.45
C HIS A 89 -12.76 -6.88 -8.35
N LYS A 90 -12.48 -5.93 -9.25
CA LYS A 90 -13.47 -5.44 -10.21
C LYS A 90 -14.11 -6.60 -10.97
N ASN A 91 -15.44 -6.66 -10.95
CA ASN A 91 -16.26 -7.70 -11.59
C ASN A 91 -16.08 -9.12 -11.04
N ARG A 92 -15.56 -9.28 -9.80
CA ARG A 92 -15.45 -10.57 -9.12
C ARG A 92 -16.25 -10.56 -7.82
N LYS A 93 -16.78 -11.73 -7.42
CA LYS A 93 -17.32 -11.90 -6.06
C LYS A 93 -16.18 -11.71 -5.07
N SER A 94 -16.30 -10.72 -4.19
CA SER A 94 -15.25 -10.34 -3.26
C SER A 94 -15.86 -9.85 -1.95
N PRO A 95 -15.24 -10.14 -0.79
CA PRO A 95 -15.65 -9.60 0.50
C PRO A 95 -15.38 -8.09 0.63
N ALA A 96 -14.92 -7.41 -0.43
CA ALA A 96 -14.52 -6.01 -0.41
C ALA A 96 -15.56 -5.04 0.20
N LYS A 97 -16.87 -5.26 -0.02
CA LYS A 97 -17.92 -4.44 0.62
C LYS A 97 -17.91 -4.61 2.14
N LEU A 98 -17.82 -5.85 2.62
CA LEU A 98 -17.74 -6.16 4.04
C LEU A 98 -16.45 -5.58 4.65
N ILE A 99 -15.32 -5.75 3.98
CA ILE A 99 -14.02 -5.21 4.42
C ILE A 99 -14.10 -3.68 4.52
N LEU A 100 -14.66 -3.00 3.52
CA LEU A 100 -14.83 -1.55 3.55
C LEU A 100 -15.70 -1.10 4.73
N ILE A 101 -16.82 -1.79 5.00
CA ILE A 101 -17.68 -1.49 6.15
C ILE A 101 -16.91 -1.66 7.46
N VAL A 102 -16.20 -2.76 7.63
CA VAL A 102 -15.41 -3.02 8.85
C VAL A 102 -14.30 -1.96 9.02
N VAL A 103 -13.62 -1.58 7.93
CA VAL A 103 -12.60 -0.51 7.93
C VAL A 103 -13.20 0.84 8.32
N ILE A 104 -14.40 1.18 7.82
CA ILE A 104 -15.09 2.42 8.21
C ILE A 104 -15.46 2.39 9.70
N VAL A 105 -15.97 1.28 10.20
CA VAL A 105 -16.29 1.12 11.63
C VAL A 105 -15.04 1.27 12.49
N LEU A 106 -13.94 0.59 12.13
CA LEU A 106 -12.66 0.71 12.83
C LEU A 106 -12.10 2.14 12.77
N ALA A 107 -12.24 2.83 11.64
CA ALA A 107 -11.82 4.22 11.49
C ALA A 107 -12.62 5.16 12.41
N ILE A 108 -13.94 5.00 12.50
CA ILE A 108 -14.78 5.78 13.41
C ILE A 108 -14.36 5.53 14.86
N ILE A 109 -14.12 4.28 15.24
CA ILE A 109 -13.62 3.93 16.58
C ILE A 109 -12.26 4.58 16.85
N GLN A 110 -11.34 4.55 15.89
CA GLN A 110 -10.03 5.21 16.00
C GLN A 110 -10.14 6.71 16.18
N LEU A 111 -11.00 7.37 15.41
CA LEU A 111 -11.25 8.81 15.53
C LEU A 111 -11.85 9.16 16.90
N ILE A 112 -12.76 8.34 17.44
CA ILE A 112 -13.30 8.52 18.79
C ILE A 112 -12.18 8.44 19.83
N PHE A 113 -11.31 7.42 19.78
CA PHE A 113 -10.22 7.30 20.73
C PHE A 113 -9.19 8.42 20.63
N HIS A 114 -8.86 8.89 19.42
CA HIS A 114 -8.00 10.06 19.25
C HIS A 114 -8.66 11.35 19.77
N GLY A 115 -9.96 11.51 19.57
CA GLY A 115 -10.73 12.63 20.13
C GLY A 115 -10.75 12.60 21.66
N MET A 116 -10.96 11.43 22.26
CA MET A 116 -10.88 11.25 23.71
C MET A 116 -9.48 11.55 24.26
N MET A 117 -8.42 11.06 23.61
CA MET A 117 -7.02 11.35 23.97
C MET A 117 -6.66 12.84 23.87
N ALA A 118 -7.30 13.57 22.97
CA ALA A 118 -7.11 15.02 22.83
C ALA A 118 -7.74 15.80 24.00
N ILE A 119 -8.77 15.25 24.64
CA ILE A 119 -9.41 15.85 25.83
C ILE A 119 -8.67 15.41 27.10
N GLU A 120 -8.46 14.10 27.27
CA GLU A 120 -7.83 13.52 28.44
C GLU A 120 -7.02 12.26 28.09
N ARG A 121 -5.74 12.26 28.48
CA ARG A 121 -4.82 11.15 28.23
C ARG A 121 -4.79 10.21 29.45
N THR A 122 -5.61 9.16 29.40
CA THR A 122 -5.59 8.09 30.42
C THR A 122 -4.92 6.81 29.88
N PRO A 123 -4.34 5.95 30.75
CA PRO A 123 -3.77 4.67 30.32
C PRO A 123 -4.77 3.79 29.57
N LEU A 124 -6.03 3.75 30.03
CA LEU A 124 -7.07 2.92 29.42
C LEU A 124 -7.36 3.36 27.97
N ILE A 125 -7.56 4.66 27.74
CA ILE A 125 -7.86 5.18 26.40
C ILE A 125 -6.66 4.94 25.47
N TYR A 126 -5.44 5.15 25.97
CA TYR A 126 -4.22 4.88 25.22
C TYR A 126 -4.14 3.43 24.73
N PHE A 127 -4.30 2.45 25.63
CA PHE A 127 -4.22 1.05 25.24
C PHE A 127 -5.39 0.60 24.37
N LEU A 128 -6.59 1.16 24.53
CA LEU A 128 -7.71 0.93 23.60
C LEU A 128 -7.38 1.45 22.19
N LYS A 129 -6.85 2.68 22.09
CA LYS A 129 -6.41 3.28 20.82
C LYS A 129 -5.44 2.36 20.09
N VAL A 130 -4.36 1.95 20.77
CA VAL A 130 -3.31 1.11 20.16
C VAL A 130 -3.86 -0.30 19.84
N SER A 131 -4.69 -0.87 20.70
CA SER A 131 -5.29 -2.19 20.49
C SER A 131 -6.21 -2.24 19.26
N PHE A 132 -6.94 -1.16 18.97
CA PHE A 132 -7.79 -1.07 17.79
C PHE A 132 -7.02 -0.63 16.53
N ASP A 133 -5.83 -0.04 16.68
CA ASP A 133 -5.03 0.41 15.54
C ASP A 133 -4.40 -0.78 14.81
N LEU A 134 -4.03 -1.82 15.57
CA LEU A 134 -3.51 -3.06 15.02
C LEU A 134 -4.49 -3.77 14.06
N PRO A 135 -5.72 -4.15 14.45
CA PRO A 135 -6.67 -4.77 13.54
C PRO A 135 -7.04 -3.84 12.37
N TYR A 136 -7.01 -2.52 12.57
CA TYR A 136 -7.25 -1.54 11.51
C TYR A 136 -6.15 -1.59 10.44
N ASN A 137 -4.89 -1.45 10.84
CA ASN A 137 -3.72 -1.58 9.96
C ASN A 137 -3.63 -2.97 9.31
N LEU A 138 -3.81 -4.03 10.11
CA LEU A 138 -3.77 -5.40 9.62
C LEU A 138 -4.82 -5.61 8.54
N LEU A 139 -6.06 -5.17 8.76
CA LEU A 139 -7.14 -5.38 7.80
C LEU A 139 -6.88 -4.64 6.48
N VAL A 140 -6.50 -3.37 6.53
CA VAL A 140 -6.26 -2.55 5.33
C VAL A 140 -5.08 -3.11 4.52
N PHE A 141 -3.95 -3.31 5.17
CA PHE A 141 -2.71 -3.65 4.47
C PHE A 141 -2.56 -5.16 4.19
N ASN A 142 -3.05 -6.07 5.04
CA ASN A 142 -3.09 -7.50 4.67
C ASN A 142 -4.08 -7.75 3.54
N TRP A 143 -5.21 -7.04 3.50
CA TRP A 143 -6.12 -7.18 2.37
C TRP A 143 -5.47 -6.76 1.06
N MET A 144 -4.74 -5.63 1.06
CA MET A 144 -3.94 -5.19 -0.09
C MET A 144 -2.86 -6.22 -0.44
N ALA A 145 -2.13 -6.73 0.57
CA ALA A 145 -1.07 -7.71 0.38
C ALA A 145 -1.57 -9.01 -0.26
N TRP A 146 -2.67 -9.55 0.27
CA TRP A 146 -3.34 -10.75 -0.22
C TRP A 146 -3.91 -10.55 -1.63
N SER A 147 -4.55 -9.41 -1.87
CA SER A 147 -5.13 -9.09 -3.18
C SER A 147 -4.05 -8.97 -4.26
N SER A 148 -2.95 -8.28 -3.96
CA SER A 148 -1.81 -8.17 -4.87
C SER A 148 -1.10 -9.51 -5.08
N TYR A 149 -0.96 -10.32 -4.03
CA TYR A 149 -0.40 -11.67 -4.15
C TYR A 149 -1.26 -12.59 -5.02
N SER A 150 -2.58 -12.53 -4.85
CA SER A 150 -3.53 -13.30 -5.64
C SER A 150 -3.44 -12.91 -7.12
N ALA A 151 -3.35 -11.61 -7.41
CA ALA A 151 -3.10 -11.12 -8.75
C ALA A 151 -1.74 -11.59 -9.31
N TYR A 152 -0.68 -11.53 -8.50
CA TYR A 152 0.64 -12.06 -8.87
C TYR A 152 0.58 -13.54 -9.25
N LYS A 153 -0.13 -14.38 -8.49
CA LYS A 153 -0.28 -15.82 -8.81
C LYS A 153 -0.95 -16.08 -10.15
N ILE A 154 -1.84 -15.21 -10.60
CA ILE A 154 -2.51 -15.32 -11.90
C ILE A 154 -1.54 -14.90 -13.00
N VAL A 155 -0.90 -13.73 -12.85
CA VAL A 155 -0.09 -13.15 -13.91
C VAL A 155 1.31 -13.74 -14.04
N LYS A 156 1.83 -14.43 -13.00
CA LYS A 156 3.19 -14.99 -13.02
C LYS A 156 3.41 -15.97 -14.18
N ASN A 157 2.36 -16.71 -14.55
CA ASN A 157 2.38 -17.73 -15.62
C ASN A 157 1.91 -17.18 -16.98
N GLN A 158 1.48 -15.92 -17.05
CA GLN A 158 1.07 -15.30 -18.31
C GLN A 158 2.27 -14.74 -19.05
N ASP A 159 2.18 -14.67 -20.38
CA ASP A 159 3.17 -13.98 -21.20
C ASP A 159 2.95 -12.46 -21.11
N ILE A 160 3.43 -11.90 -20.00
CA ILE A 160 3.44 -10.47 -19.73
C ILE A 160 4.84 -10.05 -19.30
N GLU A 161 5.14 -8.77 -19.47
CA GLU A 161 6.44 -8.23 -19.11
C GLU A 161 6.81 -8.54 -17.64
N PRO A 162 8.02 -9.07 -17.37
CA PRO A 162 8.42 -9.49 -16.02
C PRO A 162 8.37 -8.36 -14.98
N TRP A 163 8.63 -7.10 -15.37
CA TRP A 163 8.54 -5.97 -14.43
C TRP A 163 7.13 -5.77 -13.87
N ILE A 164 6.08 -6.13 -14.61
CA ILE A 164 4.69 -6.09 -14.14
C ILE A 164 4.48 -7.17 -13.07
N LYS A 165 5.02 -8.38 -13.29
CA LYS A 165 4.98 -9.47 -12.31
C LYS A 165 5.69 -9.06 -11.02
N VAL A 166 6.87 -8.43 -11.14
CA VAL A 166 7.64 -7.91 -10.00
C VAL A 166 6.87 -6.83 -9.25
N ARG A 167 6.18 -5.91 -9.94
CA ARG A 167 5.32 -4.89 -9.29
C ARG A 167 4.31 -5.52 -8.34
N TYR A 168 3.54 -6.52 -8.77
CA TYR A 168 2.53 -7.15 -7.91
C TYR A 168 3.15 -7.88 -6.71
N ARG A 169 4.32 -8.51 -6.92
CA ARG A 169 5.07 -9.14 -5.83
C ARG A 169 5.58 -8.11 -4.81
N LEU A 170 6.11 -6.98 -5.29
CA LEU A 170 6.58 -5.89 -4.42
C LEU A 170 5.43 -5.31 -3.59
N ILE A 171 4.33 -4.91 -4.24
CA ILE A 171 3.14 -4.39 -3.53
C ILE A 171 2.69 -5.38 -2.45
N SER A 172 2.65 -6.67 -2.76
CA SER A 172 2.26 -7.69 -1.79
C SER A 172 3.17 -7.72 -0.55
N ILE A 173 4.49 -7.82 -0.75
CA ILE A 173 5.47 -7.90 0.35
C ILE A 173 5.46 -6.62 1.17
N LEU A 174 5.45 -5.47 0.51
CA LEU A 174 5.53 -4.17 1.18
C LEU A 174 4.27 -3.87 1.98
N SER A 175 3.07 -4.16 1.44
CA SER A 175 1.83 -4.05 2.20
C SER A 175 1.80 -5.03 3.37
N PHE A 176 2.32 -6.25 3.21
CA PHE A 176 2.41 -7.18 4.33
C PHE A 176 3.29 -6.63 5.47
N ILE A 177 4.46 -6.07 5.15
CA ILE A 177 5.34 -5.41 6.13
C ILE A 177 4.61 -4.23 6.81
N MET A 178 3.95 -3.37 6.03
CA MET A 178 3.22 -2.21 6.54
C MET A 178 2.06 -2.60 7.46
N SER A 179 1.49 -3.80 7.31
CA SER A 179 0.42 -4.29 8.18
C SER A 179 0.84 -4.43 9.65
N PHE A 180 2.14 -4.56 9.92
CA PHE A 180 2.71 -4.63 11.26
C PHE A 180 3.23 -3.28 11.78
N HIS A 181 3.02 -2.19 11.03
CA HIS A 181 3.52 -0.86 11.39
C HIS A 181 3.00 -0.36 12.74
N GLY A 182 1.81 -0.77 13.18
CA GLY A 182 1.23 -0.40 14.48
C GLY A 182 1.80 -1.18 15.68
N ILE A 183 2.50 -2.31 15.47
CA ILE A 183 2.99 -3.15 16.59
C ILE A 183 3.96 -2.41 17.53
N PRO A 184 4.95 -1.65 17.03
CA PRO A 184 5.87 -0.93 17.92
C PRO A 184 5.17 0.01 18.89
N GLU A 185 3.98 0.53 18.54
CA GLU A 185 3.25 1.47 19.38
C GLU A 185 2.77 0.84 20.70
N PHE A 186 2.58 -0.48 20.79
CA PHE A 186 2.26 -1.14 22.08
C PHE A 186 3.36 -0.99 23.14
N PHE A 187 4.59 -0.70 22.72
CA PHE A 187 5.73 -0.54 23.61
C PHE A 187 6.00 0.94 23.94
N GLN A 188 5.25 1.88 23.36
CA GLN A 188 5.41 3.29 23.68
C GLN A 188 4.82 3.58 25.08
N PRO A 189 5.57 4.28 25.96
CA PRO A 189 5.03 4.67 27.25
C PRO A 189 3.86 5.64 27.09
N TYR A 190 2.76 5.36 27.80
CA TYR A 190 1.47 6.02 27.59
C TYR A 190 1.47 7.50 27.93
N ASP A 191 2.39 7.99 28.76
CA ASP A 191 2.52 9.35 29.26
C ASP A 191 3.62 10.14 28.52
N ILE A 192 4.40 9.46 27.69
CA ILE A 192 5.55 10.05 27.00
C ILE A 192 5.15 10.44 25.58
N LEU A 193 5.64 11.59 25.12
CA LEU A 193 5.51 12.04 23.73
C LEU A 193 6.25 11.08 22.78
N TRP A 194 6.03 11.21 21.48
CA TRP A 194 6.64 10.31 20.50
C TRP A 194 8.07 10.74 20.15
N GLY A 195 9.03 9.84 20.37
CA GLY A 195 10.44 10.03 20.03
C GLY A 195 11.30 10.97 20.91
N PRO A 196 10.92 11.43 22.13
CA PRO A 196 11.76 12.34 22.90
C PRO A 196 13.14 11.73 23.19
N PRO A 197 14.24 12.45 22.93
CA PRO A 197 15.60 11.94 23.14
C PRO A 197 15.95 11.56 24.58
N SER A 198 15.14 11.98 25.55
CA SER A 198 15.31 11.63 26.96
C SER A 198 14.83 10.21 27.29
N ASN A 199 14.04 9.57 26.42
CA ASN A 199 13.49 8.24 26.66
C ASN A 199 13.92 7.24 25.57
N LEU A 200 14.77 6.28 25.95
CA LEU A 200 15.31 5.26 25.04
C LEU A 200 14.21 4.41 24.39
N ILE A 201 13.18 4.01 25.15
CA ILE A 201 12.09 3.16 24.65
C ILE A 201 11.33 3.91 23.55
N SER A 202 10.98 5.17 23.80
CA SER A 202 10.25 5.97 22.80
C SER A 202 11.07 6.24 21.54
N VAL A 203 12.38 6.49 21.68
CA VAL A 203 13.29 6.60 20.53
C VAL A 203 13.34 5.30 19.73
N ALA A 204 13.38 4.14 20.39
CA ALA A 204 13.40 2.84 19.72
C ALA A 204 12.08 2.54 18.99
N VAL A 205 10.94 2.84 19.61
CA VAL A 205 9.61 2.72 18.98
C VAL A 205 9.53 3.61 17.74
N PHE A 206 9.86 4.90 17.88
CA PHE A 206 9.86 5.85 16.77
C PHE A 206 10.78 5.37 15.63
N GLY A 207 12.01 4.99 15.93
CA GLY A 207 12.96 4.47 14.94
C GLY A 207 12.44 3.26 14.19
N THR A 208 11.86 2.30 14.91
CA THR A 208 11.30 1.08 14.30
C THR A 208 10.15 1.42 13.35
N THR A 209 9.21 2.28 13.78
CA THR A 209 8.11 2.72 12.91
C THR A 209 8.61 3.48 11.68
N ALA A 210 9.57 4.40 11.84
CA ALA A 210 10.13 5.17 10.74
C ALA A 210 10.84 4.27 9.72
N VAL A 211 11.58 3.26 10.16
CA VAL A 211 12.22 2.28 9.27
C VAL A 211 11.19 1.49 8.47
N LEU A 212 10.14 0.97 9.12
CA LEU A 212 9.06 0.25 8.44
C LEU A 212 8.35 1.13 7.41
N ALA A 213 8.06 2.38 7.77
CA ALA A 213 7.44 3.36 6.90
C ALA A 213 8.30 3.67 5.66
N VAL A 214 9.61 3.86 5.83
CA VAL A 214 10.56 4.10 4.72
C VAL A 214 10.69 2.87 3.81
N ILE A 215 10.79 1.66 4.38
CA ILE A 215 10.81 0.41 3.60
C ILE A 215 9.56 0.35 2.72
N PHE A 216 8.39 0.61 3.31
CA PHE A 216 7.13 0.65 2.59
C PHE A 216 7.16 1.70 1.47
N SER A 217 7.41 2.97 1.78
CA SER A 217 7.26 4.07 0.80
C SER A 217 8.27 4.01 -0.34
N VAL A 218 9.54 3.70 -0.05
CA VAL A 218 10.58 3.53 -1.07
C VAL A 218 10.29 2.31 -1.93
N GLY A 219 9.89 1.20 -1.32
CA GLY A 219 9.49 0.02 -2.07
C GLY A 219 8.27 0.29 -2.97
N PHE A 220 7.28 1.04 -2.47
CA PHE A 220 6.08 1.40 -3.23
C PHE A 220 6.40 2.34 -4.38
N PHE A 221 7.32 3.28 -4.17
CA PHE A 221 7.88 4.13 -5.22
C PHE A 221 8.48 3.29 -6.35
N LEU A 222 9.33 2.30 -6.01
CA LEU A 222 9.92 1.40 -6.99
C LEU A 222 8.86 0.54 -7.70
N ALA A 223 7.83 0.09 -6.99
CA ALA A 223 6.75 -0.72 -7.58
C ALA A 223 5.93 0.07 -8.62
N TRP A 224 5.61 1.34 -8.34
CA TRP A 224 4.73 2.14 -9.19
C TRP A 224 5.45 2.88 -10.30
N ILE A 225 6.50 3.64 -9.95
CA ILE A 225 7.23 4.45 -10.92
C ILE A 225 8.12 3.55 -11.77
N MET A 226 8.81 2.60 -11.12
CA MET A 226 9.70 1.60 -11.71
C MET A 226 10.67 2.23 -12.76
N PRO A 227 11.86 2.69 -12.34
CA PRO A 227 12.75 3.43 -13.22
C PRO A 227 13.23 2.59 -14.41
N ASN A 228 13.57 3.26 -15.53
CA ASN A 228 13.87 2.58 -16.79
C ASN A 228 15.05 1.61 -16.71
N TRP A 229 16.08 1.92 -15.92
CA TRP A 229 17.21 1.02 -15.70
C TRP A 229 16.76 -0.30 -15.03
N LEU A 230 15.86 -0.20 -14.03
CA LEU A 230 15.33 -1.36 -13.32
C LEU A 230 14.39 -2.18 -14.21
N LYS A 231 13.54 -1.50 -15.01
CA LYS A 231 12.71 -2.17 -16.04
C LYS A 231 13.56 -2.96 -17.02
N LYS A 232 14.61 -2.33 -17.58
CA LYS A 232 15.55 -2.99 -18.51
C LYS A 232 16.24 -4.19 -17.86
N TYR A 233 16.72 -4.04 -16.63
CA TYR A 233 17.36 -5.13 -15.90
C TYR A 233 16.42 -6.32 -15.69
N ILE A 234 15.17 -6.07 -15.27
CA ILE A 234 14.17 -7.12 -15.04
C ILE A 234 13.71 -7.77 -16.37
N ASN A 235 13.60 -6.99 -17.44
CA ASN A 235 13.16 -7.48 -18.76
C ASN A 235 14.30 -8.04 -19.63
N ARG A 236 15.54 -8.14 -19.14
CA ARG A 236 16.72 -8.46 -19.98
C ARG A 236 16.60 -9.74 -20.83
N ASN A 237 15.84 -10.72 -20.36
CA ASN A 237 15.63 -12.01 -21.04
C ASN A 237 14.20 -12.17 -21.58
N TYR A 238 13.39 -11.10 -21.54
CA TYR A 238 12.02 -11.14 -22.02
C TYR A 238 11.98 -10.71 -23.47
N GLN A 239 11.67 -11.65 -24.34
CA GLN A 239 11.19 -11.35 -25.67
C GLN A 239 9.67 -11.47 -25.60
N PRO A 240 8.89 -10.41 -25.87
CA PRO A 240 7.45 -10.57 -26.02
C PRO A 240 7.26 -11.63 -27.09
N VAL A 241 6.40 -12.63 -26.83
CA VAL A 241 5.89 -13.44 -27.94
C VAL A 241 5.18 -12.42 -28.83
N LYS A 242 5.85 -12.00 -29.91
CA LYS A 242 5.19 -11.25 -30.99
C LYS A 242 3.89 -12.00 -31.23
N ASP A 243 2.78 -11.26 -31.33
CA ASP A 243 1.57 -11.79 -31.95
C ASP A 243 2.05 -12.70 -33.08
N ARG A 244 1.81 -14.01 -32.96
CA ARG A 244 2.18 -14.93 -34.02
C ARG A 244 1.37 -14.46 -35.21
N GLU A 245 1.98 -13.65 -36.07
CA GLU A 245 1.61 -13.56 -37.47
C GLU A 245 1.81 -14.97 -37.98
N PHE A 246 0.75 -15.77 -37.86
CA PHE A 246 0.69 -17.04 -38.56
C PHE A 246 0.95 -16.70 -40.02
N THR A 247 2.00 -17.29 -40.59
CA THR A 247 2.10 -17.30 -42.04
C THR A 247 0.86 -17.99 -42.58
N GLU A 248 0.42 -17.64 -43.78
CA GLU A 248 -0.78 -18.22 -44.39
C GLU A 248 -0.69 -19.76 -44.44
N GLU A 249 0.52 -20.31 -44.59
CA GLU A 249 0.80 -21.75 -44.50
C GLU A 249 0.57 -22.33 -43.11
N GLU A 250 1.02 -21.68 -42.03
CA GLU A 250 0.76 -22.12 -40.65
C GLU A 250 -0.73 -22.04 -40.29
N LEU A 251 -1.43 -21.01 -40.80
CA LEU A 251 -2.87 -20.86 -40.66
C LEU A 251 -3.62 -22.00 -41.39
N MET A 252 -3.19 -22.33 -42.60
CA MET A 252 -3.75 -23.43 -43.40
C MET A 252 -3.49 -24.80 -42.77
N THR A 253 -2.33 -25.00 -42.13
CA THR A 253 -2.06 -26.24 -41.39
C THR A 253 -2.95 -26.37 -40.16
N LEU A 254 -3.18 -25.26 -39.43
CA LEU A 254 -4.09 -25.21 -38.29
C LEU A 254 -5.53 -25.52 -38.71
N ILE A 255 -6.02 -24.93 -39.80
CA ILE A 255 -7.37 -25.18 -40.33
C ILE A 255 -7.53 -26.65 -40.77
N ARG A 256 -6.55 -27.21 -41.50
CA ARG A 256 -6.57 -28.64 -41.89
C ARG A 256 -6.59 -29.58 -40.68
N ASN A 257 -5.82 -29.26 -39.63
CA ASN A 257 -5.78 -30.05 -38.40
C ASN A 257 -7.08 -29.95 -37.59
N GLN A 258 -7.77 -28.81 -37.61
CA GLN A 258 -9.08 -28.66 -36.98
C GLN A 258 -10.20 -29.37 -37.75
N LEU A 259 -10.18 -29.29 -39.08
CA LEU A 259 -11.16 -29.98 -39.95
C LEU A 259 -11.02 -31.50 -39.88
N SER A 260 -9.78 -32.03 -39.86
CA SER A 260 -9.54 -33.46 -39.68
C SER A 260 -9.95 -33.97 -38.30
N LYS A 261 -9.70 -33.20 -37.23
CA LYS A 261 -10.21 -33.53 -35.89
C LYS A 261 -11.73 -33.50 -35.78
N ARG A 262 -12.41 -32.54 -36.42
CA ARG A 262 -13.89 -32.52 -36.49
C ARG A 262 -14.46 -33.70 -37.26
N ARG A 263 -13.80 -34.12 -38.34
CA ARG A 263 -14.20 -35.28 -39.15
C ARG A 263 -14.04 -36.60 -38.37
N ASN A 264 -13.04 -36.72 -37.51
CA ASN A 264 -12.85 -37.88 -36.65
C ASN A 264 -13.80 -37.91 -35.44
N ASN A 265 -14.26 -36.75 -34.94
CA ASN A 265 -15.21 -36.69 -33.83
C ASN A 265 -16.70 -36.76 -34.26
N GLY A 266 -17.00 -36.69 -35.57
CA GLY A 266 -18.36 -36.82 -36.11
C GLY A 266 -18.73 -38.22 -36.61
N ASN A 267 -17.84 -39.20 -36.47
CA ASN A 267 -18.02 -40.59 -36.90
C ASN A 267 -18.13 -41.58 -35.72
N ASN A 268 -18.41 -41.09 -34.52
CA ASN A 268 -18.76 -41.92 -33.34
C ASN A 268 -20.21 -41.65 -32.93
#